data_AF-A0A967QAX2-F1
#
_entry.id   AF-A0A967QAX2-F1
#
_cell.length_a   1.000
_cell.length_b   1.000
_cell.length_c   1.000
_cell.angle_alpha   90.00
_cell.angle_beta   90.00
_cell.angle_gamma   90.00
#
_symmetry.space_group_name_H-M   'P 1'
#
loop_
_entity.id
_entity.type
_entity.pdbx_description
1 polymer ?
#
loop_
_entity_poly.entity_id
_entity_poly.type
_entity_poly.pdbx_seq_one_letter_code
_entity_poly.pdbx_strand_id
1 'polypeptide(L)' 'EISLLEVPRPACRPGGVLVRTEFSLISMGTEAMKIHESRLSLVGKARARPDQVRKVLETVAQQGPIATYKKVMSR' A
#
# COMPACT_ATOMS: atom_id res chain seq x y z
N GLU A 1 0.44 -12.21 0.93
CA GLU A 1 -0.85 -12.75 0.45
C GLU A 1 -1.88 -12.38 1.49
N ILE A 2 -3.12 -12.06 1.11
CA ILE A 2 -4.16 -11.84 2.12
C ILE A 2 -4.69 -13.23 2.48
N SER A 3 -4.53 -13.62 3.74
CA SER A 3 -5.04 -14.89 4.25
C SER A 3 -5.99 -14.63 5.41
N LEU A 4 -7.05 -15.44 5.48
CA LEU A 4 -7.89 -15.50 6.66
C LEU A 4 -7.15 -16.34 7.70
N LEU A 5 -6.97 -15.79 8.90
CA LEU A 5 -6.39 -16.50 10.03
C LEU A 5 -7.50 -16.88 11.00
N GLU A 6 -7.60 -18.17 11.30
CA GLU A 6 -8.43 -18.62 12.42
C GLU A 6 -7.70 -18.30 13.73
N VAL A 7 -8.37 -17.55 14.59
CA VAL A 7 -7.86 -17.17 15.91
C VAL A 7 -8.84 -17.60 17.00
N PRO A 8 -8.37 -17.85 18.23
CA PRO A 8 -9.24 -18.17 19.34
C PRO A 8 -10.29 -17.08 19.57
N ARG A 9 -11.47 -17.49 20.08
CA ARG A 9 -12.53 -16.55 20.42
C ARG A 9 -12.06 -15.61 21.54
N PRO A 10 -12.35 -14.31 21.45
CA PRO A 10 -11.97 -13.36 22.49
C PRO A 10 -12.73 -13.65 23.80
N ALA A 11 -12.07 -13.42 24.93
CA ALA A 11 -12.70 -13.56 26.25
C ALA A 11 -13.69 -12.42 26.50
N CYS A 12 -14.89 -12.76 26.99
CA CYS A 12 -15.88 -11.77 27.42
C CYS A 12 -15.56 -11.31 28.85
N ARG A 13 -15.49 -9.99 29.07
CA ARG A 13 -15.32 -9.42 30.42
C ARG A 13 -16.69 -9.34 31.13
N PRO A 14 -16.73 -9.32 32.48
CA PRO A 14 -17.96 -9.10 33.23
C PRO A 14 -18.69 -7.84 32.76
N GLY A 15 -20.01 -7.95 32.52
CA GLY A 15 -20.83 -6.87 31.96
C GLY A 15 -20.69 -6.66 30.45
N GLY A 16 -19.88 -7.45 29.75
CA GLY A 16 -19.72 -7.40 28.29
C GLY A 16 -20.61 -8.40 27.54
N VAL A 17 -20.70 -8.21 26.23
CA VAL A 17 -21.36 -9.13 25.29
C VAL A 17 -20.42 -9.42 24.13
N LEU A 18 -20.32 -10.70 23.73
CA LEU A 18 -19.63 -11.10 22.51
C LEU A 18 -20.60 -11.06 21.33
N VAL A 19 -20.17 -10.44 20.24
CA VAL A 19 -20.93 -10.37 19.00
C VAL A 19 -20.18 -11.13 17.91
N ARG A 20 -20.91 -11.98 17.18
CA ARG A 20 -20.36 -12.71 16.03
C ARG A 20 -20.78 -12.01 14.74
N THR A 21 -19.79 -11.67 13.92
CA THR A 21 -20.00 -11.15 12.56
C THR A 21 -20.15 -12.32 11.60
N GLU A 22 -21.31 -12.49 10.97
CA GLU A 22 -21.56 -13.55 9.97
C GLU A 22 -20.96 -13.19 8.60
N PHE A 23 -20.96 -11.90 8.25
CA PHE A 23 -20.47 -11.41 6.97
C PHE A 23 -19.58 -10.18 7.17
N SER A 24 -18.42 -10.19 6.53
CA SER A 24 -17.48 -9.07 6.49
C SER A 24 -17.15 -8.76 5.03
N LEU A 25 -17.24 -7.48 4.64
CA LEU A 25 -16.87 -7.01 3.31
C LEU A 25 -15.70 -6.06 3.46
N ILE A 26 -14.60 -6.39 2.78
CA ILE A 26 -13.44 -5.51 2.67
C ILE A 26 -13.48 -4.87 1.28
N SER A 27 -13.39 -3.54 1.21
CA SER A 27 -13.37 -2.84 -0.06
C SER A 27 -12.08 -3.16 -0.82
N MET A 28 -12.21 -3.79 -1.99
CA MET A 28 -11.05 -4.15 -2.83
C MET A 28 -10.27 -2.96 -3.38
N GLY A 29 -10.71 -1.71 -3.19
CA GLY A 29 -10.11 -0.54 -3.80
C GLY A 29 -8.64 -0.32 -3.42
N THR A 30 -8.40 0.41 -2.34
CA THR A 30 -7.03 0.85 -1.97
C THR A 30 -6.18 -0.25 -1.36
N GLU A 31 -6.79 -1.24 -0.73
CA GLU A 31 -6.09 -2.31 0.00
C GLU A 31 -5.52 -3.36 -0.95
N ALA A 32 -6.29 -3.82 -1.94
CA ALA A 32 -5.77 -4.72 -2.96
C ALA A 32 -4.75 -4.00 -3.85
N MET A 33 -4.96 -2.71 -4.16
CA MET A 33 -4.04 -1.91 -4.96
C MET A 33 -2.69 -1.71 -4.27
N LYS A 34 -2.66 -1.43 -2.95
CA LYS A 34 -1.41 -1.37 -2.17
C LYS A 34 -0.64 -2.71 -2.19
N ILE A 35 -1.35 -3.83 -2.17
CA ILE A 35 -0.73 -5.17 -2.18
C ILE A 35 -0.22 -5.54 -3.58
N HIS A 36 -0.98 -5.19 -4.61
CA HIS A 36 -0.53 -5.35 -5.99
C HIS A 36 0.71 -4.50 -6.26
N GLU A 37 0.70 -3.24 -5.80
CA GLU A 37 1.86 -2.36 -5.90
C GLU A 37 3.05 -2.87 -5.10
N SER A 38 2.87 -3.38 -3.88
CA SER A 38 3.99 -3.90 -3.07
C SER A 38 4.62 -5.17 -3.66
N ARG A 39 3.85 -5.97 -4.42
CA ARG A 39 4.34 -7.15 -5.16
C ARG A 39 5.08 -6.81 -6.46
N LEU A 40 4.91 -5.61 -7.01
CA LEU A 40 5.64 -5.19 -8.22
C LEU A 40 7.10 -4.84 -7.90
N SER A 41 8.02 -5.29 -8.75
CA SER A 41 9.41 -4.80 -8.74
C SER A 41 9.46 -3.28 -8.96
N LEU A 42 10.56 -2.61 -8.61
CA LEU A 42 10.71 -1.16 -8.84
C LEU A 42 10.43 -0.77 -10.29
N VAL A 43 10.84 -1.62 -11.25
CA VAL A 43 10.57 -1.45 -12.68
C VAL A 43 9.07 -1.64 -12.99
N GLY A 44 8.42 -2.62 -12.35
CA GLY A 44 6.97 -2.84 -12.46
C GLY A 44 6.16 -1.66 -11.92
N LYS A 45 6.58 -1.07 -10.79
CA LYS A 45 5.97 0.14 -10.21
C LYS A 45 6.15 1.35 -11.12
N ALA A 46 7.33 1.53 -11.71
CA ALA A 46 7.61 2.60 -12.65
C ALA A 46 6.74 2.50 -13.93
N ARG A 47 6.53 1.29 -14.45
CA ARG A 47 5.62 1.05 -15.59
C ARG A 47 4.15 1.26 -15.26
N ALA A 48 3.74 0.87 -14.05
CA ALA A 48 2.36 1.06 -13.58
C ALA A 48 2.01 2.54 -13.33
N ARG A 49 3.01 3.39 -13.11
CA ARG A 49 2.85 4.83 -12.85
C ARG A 49 3.74 5.68 -13.76
N PRO A 50 3.48 5.70 -15.09
CA PRO A 50 4.32 6.41 -16.06
C PRO A 50 4.37 7.92 -15.79
N ASP A 51 3.32 8.48 -15.22
CA ASP A 51 3.21 9.91 -14.86
C ASP A 51 4.23 10.28 -13.77
N GLN A 52 4.47 9.38 -12.81
CA GLN A 52 5.49 9.60 -11.77
C GLN A 52 6.90 9.57 -12.37
N VAL A 53 7.14 8.69 -13.35
CA VAL A 53 8.41 8.64 -14.08
C VAL A 53 8.63 9.93 -14.87
N ARG A 54 7.60 10.41 -15.58
CA ARG A 54 7.65 11.67 -16.32
C ARG A 54 7.96 12.86 -15.41
N LYS A 55 7.32 12.93 -14.24
CA LYS A 55 7.57 13.97 -13.24
C LYS A 55 9.01 13.95 -12.71
N VAL A 56 9.59 12.77 -12.53
CA VAL A 56 11.01 12.63 -12.14
C VAL A 56 11.91 13.13 -13.27
N LEU A 57 11.65 12.75 -14.52
CA LEU A 57 12.43 13.22 -15.68
C LEU A 57 12.36 14.74 -15.86
N GLU A 58 11.19 15.34 -15.71
CA GLU A 58 11.01 16.80 -15.73
C GLU A 58 11.78 17.48 -14.58
N THR A 59 11.77 16.88 -13.39
CA THR A 59 12.52 17.41 -12.24
C THR A 59 14.03 17.31 -12.47
N VAL A 60 14.52 16.22 -13.09
CA VAL A 60 15.93 16.08 -13.50
C VAL A 60 16.31 17.16 -14.51
N ALA A 61 15.45 17.41 -15.51
CA ALA A 61 15.69 18.42 -16.54
C ALA A 61 15.73 19.84 -15.96
N GLN A 62 14.89 20.14 -14.97
CA GLN A 62 14.80 21.48 -14.37
C GLN A 62 15.81 21.74 -13.25
N GLN A 63 16.08 20.75 -12.40
CA GLN A 63 16.83 20.92 -11.14
C GLN A 63 18.19 20.22 -11.16
N GLY A 64 18.50 19.49 -12.22
CA GLY A 64 19.68 18.66 -12.33
C GLY A 64 19.56 17.32 -11.58
N PRO A 65 20.46 16.38 -11.89
CA PRO A 65 20.37 14.99 -11.43
C PRO A 65 20.63 14.84 -9.91
N ILE A 66 21.55 15.62 -9.34
CA ILE A 66 21.96 15.52 -7.94
C ILE A 66 20.83 15.97 -6.99
N ALA A 67 20.14 17.06 -7.32
CA ALA A 67 19.02 17.57 -6.53
C ALA A 67 17.81 16.63 -6.57
N THR A 68 17.52 16.07 -7.75
CA THR A 68 16.43 15.10 -7.92
C THR A 68 16.71 13.80 -7.17
N TYR A 69 17.94 13.31 -7.18
CA TYR A 69 18.33 12.11 -6.42
C TYR A 69 18.13 12.29 -4.91
N LYS A 70 18.60 13.42 -4.34
CA LYS A 70 18.37 13.76 -2.92
C LYS A 70 16.89 13.85 -2.58
N LYS A 71 16.06 14.37 -3.48
CA LYS A 71 14.61 14.55 -3.28
C LYS A 71 13.83 13.23 -3.33
N VAL A 72 14.30 12.26 -4.12
CA VAL A 72 13.67 10.93 -4.23
C VAL A 72 14.12 10.00 -3.09
N MET A 73 15.38 10.09 -2.65
CA MET A 73 15.92 9.25 -1.57
C MET A 73 15.56 9.71 -0.15
N SER A 74 15.09 10.95 0.03
CA SER A 74 14.73 11.49 1.35
C SER A 74 13.27 11.22 1.76
N ARG A 75 12.59 10.26 1.11
CA ARG A 75 11.15 10.02 1.30
C ARG A 75 10.83 8.56 1.53
#